data_AF-A0A957T347-F1
#
_entry.id   AF-A0A957T347-F1
#
_cell.length_a   1.000
_cell.length_b   1.000
_cell.length_c   1.000
_cell.angle_alpha   90.00
_cell.angle_beta   90.00
_cell.angle_gamma   90.00
#
_symmetry.space_group_name_H-M   'P 1'
#
loop_
_entity.id
_entity.type
_entity.pdbx_description
1 polymer ?
#
loop_
_entity_poly.entity_id
_entity_poly.type
_entity_poly.pdbx_seq_one_letter_code
_entity_poly.pdbx_strand_id
1 'polypeptide(L)'
;NLTITALVVLLLVWLLMEQTVFGRRLYAIGGNPEAARLAGIRVKRLRLIGFVLTGLGAAVGGLMFASRVASANPTQGAGLMLNAIAAVFLGMTMSEEGEAHVLGTLVGVLILGVLDNGLTQMNVDSFVREILIGAIIIVAVASSSLGKSLRR
;
A
#
# COMPACT_ATOMS: atom_id res chain seq x y z
N ASN A 1 -15.41 16.54 1.10
CA ASN A 1 -15.96 15.24 1.57
C ASN A 1 -15.00 14.08 1.34
N LEU A 2 -14.45 13.90 0.12
CA LEU A 2 -13.52 12.78 -0.19
C LEU A 2 -12.25 12.74 0.67
N THR A 3 -11.70 13.89 1.03
CA THR A 3 -10.53 13.97 1.93
C THR A 3 -10.86 13.51 3.35
N ILE A 4 -12.05 13.82 3.86
CA ILE A 4 -12.51 13.40 5.18
C ILE A 4 -12.71 11.88 5.19
N THR A 5 -13.33 11.31 4.16
CA THR A 5 -13.48 9.85 4.06
C THR A 5 -12.13 9.14 3.98
N ALA A 6 -11.15 9.70 3.24
CA ALA A 6 -9.79 9.16 3.21
C ALA A 6 -9.14 9.16 4.61
N LEU A 7 -9.25 10.27 5.35
CA LEU A 7 -8.68 10.40 6.69
C LEU A 7 -9.33 9.44 7.69
N VAL A 8 -10.65 9.26 7.62
CA VAL A 8 -11.37 8.30 8.47
C VAL A 8 -10.92 6.88 8.18
N VAL A 9 -10.83 6.50 6.90
CA VAL A 9 -10.35 5.16 6.50
C VAL A 9 -8.91 4.95 6.96
N LEU A 10 -8.03 5.93 6.77
CA LEU A 10 -6.64 5.89 7.22
C LEU A 10 -6.56 5.68 8.74
N LEU A 11 -7.35 6.43 9.52
CA LEU A 11 -7.38 6.32 10.97
C LEU A 11 -7.85 4.93 11.41
N LEU A 12 -8.90 4.40 10.77
CA LEU A 12 -9.42 3.05 11.06
C LEU A 12 -8.38 1.96 10.74
N VAL A 13 -7.70 2.07 9.59
CA VAL A 13 -6.66 1.11 9.19
C VAL A 13 -5.45 1.21 10.12
N TRP A 14 -5.02 2.41 10.48
CA TRP A 14 -3.95 2.63 11.44
C TRP A 14 -4.28 2.03 12.81
N LEU A 15 -5.47 2.30 13.35
CA LEU A 15 -5.90 1.74 14.62
C LEU A 15 -5.97 0.21 14.55
N LEU A 16 -6.49 -0.35 13.44
CA LEU A 16 -6.55 -1.78 13.22
C LEU A 16 -5.16 -2.43 13.15
N MET A 17 -4.19 -1.81 12.47
CA MET A 17 -2.84 -2.37 12.30
C MET A 17 -1.96 -2.17 13.52
N GLU A 18 -1.86 -0.95 14.06
CA GLU A 18 -0.92 -0.62 15.14
C GLU A 18 -1.44 -1.01 16.52
N GLN A 19 -2.74 -0.80 16.79
CA GLN A 19 -3.26 -0.92 18.16
C GLN A 19 -3.83 -2.31 18.44
N THR A 20 -4.34 -3.02 17.43
CA THR A 20 -5.01 -4.31 17.67
C THR A 20 -4.10 -5.54 17.58
N VAL A 21 -4.51 -6.61 18.26
CA VAL A 21 -3.89 -7.94 18.16
C VAL A 21 -4.00 -8.49 16.72
N PHE A 22 -5.01 -8.08 15.95
CA PHE A 22 -5.20 -8.52 14.58
C PHE A 22 -4.03 -8.08 13.69
N GLY A 23 -3.65 -6.79 13.76
CA GLY A 23 -2.50 -6.26 13.02
C GLY A 23 -1.21 -6.99 13.36
N ARG A 24 -0.88 -7.12 14.65
CA ARG A 24 0.32 -7.85 15.12
C ARG A 24 0.39 -9.29 14.60
N ARG A 25 -0.75 -10.00 14.57
CA ARG A 25 -0.81 -11.35 14.00
C ARG A 25 -0.62 -11.36 12.48
N LEU A 26 -1.07 -10.32 11.78
CA LEU A 26 -0.88 -10.17 10.34
C LEU A 26 0.59 -9.93 9.99
N TYR A 27 1.28 -9.07 10.75
CA TYR A 27 2.74 -8.86 10.64
C TYR A 27 3.52 -10.16 10.88
N ALA A 28 3.20 -10.90 11.94
CA ALA A 28 3.84 -12.19 12.22
C ALA A 28 3.66 -13.22 11.08
N ILE A 29 2.48 -13.25 10.46
CA ILE A 29 2.23 -14.10 9.28
C ILE A 29 3.07 -13.66 8.07
N GLY A 30 3.28 -12.36 7.90
CA GLY A 30 4.10 -11.79 6.82
C GLY A 30 5.58 -12.13 6.94
N GLY A 31 6.13 -12.15 8.15
CA GLY A 31 7.52 -12.52 8.41
C GLY A 31 7.80 -14.02 8.26
N ASN A 32 7.04 -14.86 8.97
CA ASN A 32 7.16 -16.32 8.84
C ASN A 32 5.82 -17.03 9.10
N PRO A 33 5.12 -17.50 8.04
CA PRO A 33 3.81 -18.13 8.18
C PRO A 33 3.86 -19.50 8.89
N GLU A 34 4.98 -20.23 8.80
CA GLU A 34 5.13 -21.51 9.47
C GLU A 34 5.29 -21.34 10.98
N ALA A 35 6.14 -20.39 11.39
CA ALA A 35 6.31 -20.02 12.79
C ALA A 35 4.99 -19.50 13.40
N ALA A 36 4.26 -18.66 12.66
CA ALA A 36 2.94 -18.16 13.08
C ALA A 36 1.94 -19.32 13.31
N ARG A 37 1.95 -20.33 12.43
CA ARG A 37 1.10 -21.52 12.58
C ARG A 37 1.46 -22.35 13.80
N LEU A 38 2.75 -22.54 14.07
CA LEU A 38 3.25 -23.26 15.26
C LEU A 38 2.90 -22.51 16.55
N ALA A 39 2.86 -21.18 16.52
CA ALA A 39 2.41 -20.33 17.62
C ALA A 39 0.87 -20.30 17.83
N GLY A 40 0.12 -21.17 17.15
CA GLY A 40 -1.34 -21.29 17.31
C GLY A 40 -2.16 -20.23 16.53
N ILE A 41 -1.54 -19.44 15.66
CA ILE A 41 -2.26 -18.46 14.83
C ILE A 41 -2.94 -19.20 13.67
N ARG A 42 -4.24 -18.95 13.48
CA ARG A 42 -5.02 -19.50 12.35
C ARG A 42 -4.70 -18.76 11.05
N VAL A 43 -3.52 -19.01 10.49
CA VAL A 43 -2.97 -18.31 9.30
C VAL A 43 -3.97 -18.23 8.15
N LYS A 44 -4.64 -19.35 7.81
CA LYS A 44 -5.64 -19.39 6.72
C LYS A 44 -6.79 -18.40 6.94
N ARG A 45 -7.33 -18.33 8.16
CA ARG A 45 -8.48 -17.46 8.48
C ARG A 45 -8.08 -15.98 8.48
N LEU A 46 -6.92 -15.66 9.06
CA LEU A 46 -6.43 -14.28 9.09
C LEU A 46 -6.06 -13.78 7.69
N ARG A 47 -5.46 -14.63 6.85
CA ARG A 47 -5.17 -14.31 5.45
C ARG A 47 -6.45 -14.04 4.65
N LEU A 48 -7.50 -14.87 4.85
CA LEU A 48 -8.80 -14.64 4.22
C LEU A 48 -9.42 -13.29 4.65
N ILE A 49 -9.41 -12.99 5.95
CA ILE A 49 -9.89 -11.69 6.47
C ILE A 49 -9.07 -10.54 5.86
N GLY A 50 -7.76 -10.68 5.74
CA GLY A 50 -6.89 -9.71 5.07
C GLY A 50 -7.34 -9.41 3.64
N PHE A 51 -7.59 -10.45 2.83
CA PHE A 51 -8.11 -10.29 1.47
C PHE A 51 -9.50 -9.64 1.41
N VAL A 52 -10.37 -9.93 2.38
CA VAL A 52 -11.68 -9.27 2.46
C VAL A 52 -11.52 -7.79 2.79
N LEU A 53 -10.62 -7.44 3.73
CA LEU A 53 -10.36 -6.05 4.09
C LEU A 53 -9.73 -5.26 2.93
N THR A 54 -8.80 -5.86 2.17
CA THR A 54 -8.25 -5.20 0.98
C THR A 54 -9.30 -5.01 -0.10
N GLY A 55 -10.21 -5.97 -0.29
CA GLY A 55 -11.35 -5.83 -1.19
C GLY A 55 -12.30 -4.71 -0.79
N LEU A 56 -12.62 -4.60 0.51
CA LEU A 56 -13.43 -3.49 1.05
C LEU A 56 -12.73 -2.14 0.86
N GLY A 57 -11.43 -2.07 1.12
CA GLY A 57 -10.62 -0.86 0.90
C GLY A 57 -10.60 -0.45 -0.58
N ALA A 58 -10.43 -1.41 -1.50
CA ALA A 58 -10.47 -1.18 -2.93
C ALA A 58 -11.86 -0.71 -3.40
N ALA A 59 -12.95 -1.26 -2.85
CA ALA A 59 -14.30 -0.82 -3.15
C ALA A 59 -14.54 0.64 -2.71
N VAL A 60 -14.12 1.01 -1.50
CA VAL A 60 -14.21 2.40 -1.01
C VAL A 60 -13.36 3.33 -1.87
N GLY A 61 -12.11 2.96 -2.18
CA GLY A 61 -11.23 3.73 -3.06
C GLY A 61 -11.80 3.92 -4.46
N GLY A 62 -12.38 2.87 -5.04
CA GLY A 62 -13.05 2.92 -6.34
C GLY A 62 -14.27 3.84 -6.35
N LEU A 63 -15.12 3.77 -5.31
CA LEU A 63 -16.25 4.69 -5.15
C LEU A 63 -15.79 6.15 -5.04
N MET A 64 -14.72 6.40 -4.29
CA MET A 64 -14.13 7.73 -4.16
C MET A 64 -13.58 8.25 -5.49
N PHE A 65 -12.90 7.38 -6.26
CA PHE A 65 -12.36 7.73 -7.57
C PHE A 65 -13.47 8.01 -8.59
N ALA A 66 -14.50 7.15 -8.65
CA ALA A 66 -15.66 7.36 -9.52
C ALA A 66 -16.41 8.67 -9.17
N SER A 67 -16.54 8.98 -7.87
CA SER A 67 -17.13 10.25 -7.42
C SER A 67 -16.30 11.47 -7.81
N ARG A 68 -14.97 11.35 -7.89
CA ARG A 68 -14.07 12.43 -8.31
C ARG A 68 -14.14 12.69 -9.81
N VAL A 69 -14.16 11.64 -10.62
CA VAL A 69 -14.11 11.74 -12.09
C VAL A 69 -15.52 11.89 -12.70
N ALA A 70 -16.58 11.66 -11.89
CA ALA A 70 -17.97 11.64 -12.32
C ALA A 70 -18.24 10.68 -13.50
N SER A 71 -17.38 9.66 -13.65
CA SER A 71 -17.41 8.68 -14.73
C SER A 71 -17.00 7.31 -14.19
N ALA A 72 -17.62 6.26 -14.70
CA ALA A 72 -17.40 4.88 -14.29
C ALA A 72 -16.79 4.07 -15.46
N ASN A 73 -15.59 4.45 -15.89
CA ASN A 73 -14.85 3.69 -16.90
C ASN A 73 -14.00 2.60 -16.22
N PRO A 74 -14.20 1.31 -16.55
CA PRO A 74 -13.48 0.21 -15.93
C PRO A 74 -11.97 0.21 -16.20
N THR A 75 -11.51 0.84 -17.29
CA THR A 75 -10.07 0.84 -17.64
C THR A 75 -9.26 1.81 -16.79
N GLN A 76 -9.88 2.82 -16.18
CA GLN A 76 -9.17 3.81 -15.36
C GLN A 76 -8.62 3.25 -14.04
N GLY A 77 -9.05 2.06 -13.62
CA GLY A 77 -8.55 1.41 -12.41
C GLY A 77 -7.24 0.64 -12.58
N ALA A 78 -6.80 0.36 -13.81
CA ALA A 78 -5.70 -0.58 -14.08
C ALA A 78 -4.37 -0.19 -13.41
N GLY A 79 -3.98 1.09 -13.49
CA GLY A 79 -2.74 1.59 -12.89
C GLY A 79 -2.78 1.77 -11.37
N LEU A 80 -3.98 1.82 -10.77
CA LEU A 80 -4.13 2.09 -9.33
C LEU A 80 -3.56 0.97 -8.45
N MET A 81 -3.61 -0.29 -8.92
CA MET A 81 -3.01 -1.41 -8.21
C MET A 81 -1.49 -1.28 -8.13
N LEU A 82 -0.83 -0.95 -9.25
CA LEU A 82 0.61 -0.75 -9.28
C LEU A 82 1.02 0.42 -8.38
N ASN A 83 0.30 1.54 -8.44
CA ASN A 83 0.56 2.72 -7.62
C ASN A 83 0.37 2.43 -6.12
N ALA A 84 -0.65 1.64 -5.75
CA ALA A 84 -0.87 1.23 -4.36
C ALA A 84 0.28 0.37 -3.84
N ILE A 85 0.74 -0.59 -4.62
CA ILE A 85 1.90 -1.42 -4.28
C ILE A 85 3.15 -0.53 -4.15
N ALA A 86 3.38 0.35 -5.12
CA ALA A 86 4.52 1.27 -5.11
C ALA A 86 4.55 2.15 -3.86
N ALA A 87 3.41 2.70 -3.46
CA ALA A 87 3.32 3.55 -2.28
C ALA A 87 3.69 2.80 -0.99
N VAL A 88 3.22 1.55 -0.84
CA VAL A 88 3.53 0.71 0.32
C VAL A 88 5.02 0.36 0.34
N PHE A 89 5.59 -0.06 -0.80
CA PHE A 89 7.01 -0.39 -0.89
C PHE A 89 7.91 0.82 -0.65
N LEU A 90 7.56 1.97 -1.20
CA LEU A 90 8.25 3.23 -0.93
C LEU A 90 8.14 3.61 0.55
N GLY A 91 6.99 3.40 1.18
CA GLY A 91 6.81 3.63 2.61
C GLY A 91 7.64 2.70 3.50
N MET A 92 7.87 1.45 3.07
CA MET A 92 8.67 0.47 3.81
C MET A 92 10.16 0.83 3.89
N THR A 93 10.71 1.53 2.90
CA THR A 93 12.13 1.94 2.95
C THR A 93 12.41 2.97 4.04
N MET A 94 11.37 3.66 4.52
CA MET A 94 11.47 4.66 5.58
C MET A 94 11.37 4.05 6.98
N SER A 95 11.02 2.76 7.09
CA SER A 95 10.92 2.04 8.36
C SER A 95 12.27 1.42 8.73
N GLU A 96 12.74 1.67 9.96
CA GLU A 96 14.05 1.20 10.45
C GLU A 96 14.17 -0.34 10.46
N GLU A 97 13.03 -1.04 10.58
CA GLU A 97 12.93 -2.50 10.65
C GLU A 97 12.64 -3.11 9.25
N GLY A 98 12.37 -2.28 8.24
CA GLY A 98 11.97 -2.73 6.90
C GLY A 98 10.65 -3.50 6.89
N GLU A 99 9.78 -3.19 7.86
CA GLU A 99 8.41 -3.69 7.96
C GLU A 99 7.40 -2.67 7.41
N ALA A 100 6.25 -3.15 6.93
CA ALA A 100 5.18 -2.29 6.46
C ALA A 100 4.61 -1.47 7.62
N HIS A 101 4.44 -0.16 7.44
CA HIS A 101 3.84 0.69 8.46
C HIS A 101 2.86 1.66 7.82
N VAL A 102 1.73 1.93 8.48
CA VAL A 102 0.64 2.70 7.88
C VAL A 102 1.06 4.15 7.63
N LEU A 103 1.81 4.76 8.57
CA LEU A 103 2.31 6.13 8.40
C LEU A 103 3.37 6.21 7.27
N GLY A 104 4.26 5.22 7.15
CA GLY A 104 5.23 5.17 6.06
C GLY A 104 4.52 5.06 4.70
N THR A 105 3.47 4.23 4.62
CA THR A 105 2.64 4.11 3.42
C THR A 105 1.95 5.42 3.06
N LEU A 106 1.45 6.18 4.04
CA LEU A 106 0.87 7.51 3.81
C LEU A 106 1.89 8.46 3.15
N VAL A 107 3.12 8.49 3.65
CA VAL A 107 4.19 9.29 3.04
C VAL A 107 4.49 8.82 1.63
N GLY A 108 4.55 7.50 1.39
CA GLY A 108 4.72 6.93 0.06
C GLY A 108 3.60 7.33 -0.91
N VAL A 109 2.34 7.30 -0.48
CA VAL A 109 1.18 7.75 -1.27
C VAL A 109 1.29 9.24 -1.60
N LEU A 110 1.71 10.08 -0.64
CA LEU A 110 1.89 11.51 -0.86
C LEU A 110 3.00 11.81 -1.88
N ILE A 111 4.16 11.14 -1.76
CA ILE A 111 5.27 11.30 -2.70
C ILE A 111 4.84 10.89 -4.11
N LEU A 112 4.25 9.71 -4.27
CA LEU A 112 3.77 9.25 -5.57
C LEU A 112 2.64 10.12 -6.11
N GLY A 113 1.78 10.65 -5.24
CA GLY A 113 0.73 11.59 -5.63
C GLY A 113 1.31 12.90 -6.19
N VAL A 114 2.30 13.49 -5.51
CA VAL A 114 2.97 14.70 -6.00
C VAL A 114 3.70 14.43 -7.32
N LEU A 115 4.36 13.27 -7.43
CA LEU A 115 5.05 12.85 -8.64
C LEU A 115 4.07 12.64 -9.81
N ASP A 116 2.96 11.96 -9.59
CA ASP A 116 1.92 11.73 -10.59
C ASP A 116 1.30 13.05 -11.08
N ASN A 117 1.01 13.98 -10.16
CA ASN A 117 0.52 15.31 -10.52
C ASN A 117 1.60 16.13 -11.29
N GLY A 118 2.86 16.04 -10.87
CA GLY A 118 3.97 16.72 -11.56
C GLY A 118 4.16 16.21 -12.99
N LEU A 119 4.23 14.90 -13.18
CA LEU A 119 4.33 14.27 -14.50
C LEU A 119 3.10 14.58 -15.38
N THR A 120 1.91 14.65 -14.79
CA THR A 120 0.70 15.07 -15.50
C THR A 120 0.82 16.51 -16.01
N GLN A 121 1.30 17.44 -15.18
CA GLN A 121 1.46 18.84 -15.60
C GLN A 121 2.57 19.05 -16.65
N MET A 122 3.56 18.16 -16.65
CA MET A 122 4.57 18.10 -17.71
C MET A 122 4.04 17.45 -19.00
N ASN A 123 2.74 17.10 -19.09
CA ASN A 123 2.12 16.41 -20.21
C ASN A 123 2.83 15.10 -20.60
N VAL A 124 3.39 14.39 -19.60
CA VAL A 124 4.02 13.09 -19.82
C VAL A 124 2.94 12.04 -20.06
N ASP A 125 3.16 11.22 -21.08
CA ASP A 125 2.26 10.14 -21.46
C ASP A 125 2.05 9.13 -20.32
N SER A 126 0.84 8.55 -20.25
CA SER A 126 0.48 7.60 -19.19
C SER A 126 1.33 6.33 -19.23
N PHE A 127 1.75 5.88 -20.40
CA PHE A 127 2.60 4.71 -20.55
C PHE A 127 4.00 4.95 -19.94
N VAL A 128 4.58 6.13 -20.21
CA VAL A 128 5.88 6.52 -19.64
C VAL A 128 5.77 6.64 -18.12
N ARG A 129 4.63 7.10 -17.61
CA ARG A 129 4.38 7.20 -16.17
C ARG A 129 4.35 5.83 -15.48
N GLU A 130 3.67 4.85 -16.05
CA GLU A 130 3.63 3.48 -15.50
C GLU A 130 5.03 2.86 -15.48
N ILE A 131 5.84 3.07 -16.52
CA ILE A 131 7.24 2.63 -16.56
C ILE A 131 8.05 3.28 -15.43
N LEU A 132 7.91 4.59 -15.23
CA LEU A 132 8.61 5.32 -14.16
C LEU A 132 8.22 4.81 -12.78
N ILE A 133 6.93 4.57 -12.54
CA ILE A 133 6.46 4.03 -11.26
C ILE A 133 7.00 2.61 -11.04
N GLY A 134 7.02 1.77 -12.08
CA GLY A 134 7.65 0.45 -12.03
C GLY A 134 9.14 0.52 -11.71
N ALA A 135 9.87 1.46 -12.32
CA ALA A 135 11.29 1.68 -12.02
C ALA A 135 11.51 2.12 -10.57
N ILE A 136 10.66 3.01 -10.04
CA ILE A 136 10.69 3.44 -8.63
C ILE A 136 10.51 2.24 -7.69
N ILE A 137 9.58 1.32 -8.00
CA ILE A 137 9.39 0.10 -7.21
C ILE A 137 10.66 -0.75 -7.21
N ILE A 138 11.24 -1.00 -8.39
CA ILE A 138 12.46 -1.82 -8.52
C ILE A 138 13.59 -1.22 -7.67
N VAL A 139 13.79 0.10 -7.76
CA VAL A 139 14.81 0.80 -6.96
C VAL A 139 14.49 0.70 -5.47
N ALA A 140 13.25 0.97 -5.05
CA ALA A 140 12.85 0.92 -3.65
C ALA A 140 13.07 -0.48 -3.04
N VAL A 141 12.68 -1.54 -3.76
CA VAL A 141 12.87 -2.93 -3.33
C VAL A 141 14.35 -3.30 -3.33
N ALA A 142 15.10 -2.95 -4.37
CA ALA A 142 16.53 -3.22 -4.43
C ALA A 142 17.28 -2.54 -3.28
N SER A 143 17.00 -1.27 -3.00
CA SER A 143 17.57 -0.54 -1.87
C SER A 143 17.17 -1.15 -0.53
N SER A 144 15.91 -1.55 -0.35
CA SER A 144 15.44 -2.23 0.86
C SER A 144 16.15 -3.58 1.07
N SER A 145 16.31 -4.36 -0.01
CA SER A 145 17.00 -5.65 0.02
C SER A 145 18.50 -5.51 0.32
N LEU A 146 19.16 -4.52 -0.29
CA LEU A 146 20.57 -4.21 -0.04
C LEU A 146 20.80 -3.78 1.42
N GLY A 147 19.90 -2.97 1.99
CA GLY A 147 19.96 -2.56 3.40
C GLY A 147 19.86 -3.73 4.38
N LYS A 148 19.05 -4.77 4.07
CA LYS A 148 18.99 -6.00 4.87
C LYS A 148 20.24 -6.86 4.75
N SER A 149 20.88 -6.90 3.58
CA SER A 149 22.11 -7.67 3.36
C SER A 149 23.34 -7.06 4.06
N LEU A 150 23.35 -5.75 4.28
CA LEU A 150 24.46 -5.04 4.95
C LEU A 150 24.39 -5.09 6.49
N ARG A 151 23.24 -5.48 7.04
CA ARG A 151 22.99 -5.62 8.49
C ARG A 151 23.14 -7.06 9.01
N ARG A 152 23.47 -8.02 8.14
CA ARG A 152 23.90 -9.38 8.49
C ARG A 152 25.41 -9.47 8.42
#